data_AF-A0A519YH61-F1
#
_entry.id   AF-A0A519YH61-F1
#
_cell.length_a   1.000
_cell.length_b   1.000
_cell.length_c   1.000
_cell.angle_alpha   90.00
_cell.angle_beta   90.00
_cell.angle_gamma   90.00
#
_symmetry.space_group_name_H-M   'P 1'
#
loop_
_entity.id
_entity.type
_entity.pdbx_description
1 polymer ?
#
loop_
_entity_poly.entity_id
_entity_poly.type
_entity_poly.pdbx_seq_one_letter_code
_entity_poly.pdbx_strand_id
1 'polypeptide(L)' 'MTDDQQQALERVRDTCAVLRSFLHTTRTGVPAPVWHATYGQLTGDLQDAAEAAHRAGIPHGVIFANM' A
#
# COMPACT_ATOMS: atom_id res chain seq x y z
N MET A 1 -13.99 14.75 6.46
CA MET A 1 -12.62 14.28 6.22
C MET A 1 -11.82 15.50 5.82
N THR A 2 -10.64 15.73 6.41
CA THR A 2 -9.77 16.85 6.02
C THR A 2 -9.04 16.53 4.72
N ASP A 3 -8.50 17.54 4.04
CA ASP A 3 -7.67 17.35 2.85
C ASP A 3 -6.47 16.42 3.14
N ASP A 4 -5.82 16.60 4.29
CA ASP A 4 -4.72 15.72 4.73
C ASP A 4 -5.15 14.26 4.92
N GLN A 5 -6.36 14.04 5.47
CA GLN A 5 -6.90 12.69 5.64
C GLN A 5 -7.26 12.04 4.29
N GLN A 6 -7.77 12.83 3.35
CA GLN A 6 -8.07 12.36 2.00
C GLN A 6 -6.80 12.00 1.25
N GLN A 7 -5.80 12.87 1.27
CA GLN A 7 -4.51 12.59 0.65
C GLN A 7 -3.84 11.35 1.25
N ALA A 8 -3.95 11.15 2.57
CA ALA A 8 -3.41 9.95 3.21
C ALA A 8 -4.15 8.67 2.80
N LEU A 9 -5.48 8.70 2.65
CA LEU A 9 -6.26 7.56 2.16
C LEU A 9 -6.01 7.26 0.68
N GLU A 10 -5.87 8.28 -0.15
CA GLU A 10 -5.49 8.12 -1.56
C GLU A 10 -4.13 7.44 -1.66
N ARG A 11 -3.15 7.87 -0.85
CA ARG A 11 -1.83 7.24 -0.81
C ARG A 11 -1.86 5.77 -0.40
N VAL A 12 -2.72 5.38 0.55
CA VAL A 12 -2.92 3.97 0.93
C VAL A 12 -3.54 3.17 -0.23
N ARG A 13 -4.53 3.74 -0.92
CA ARG A 13 -5.16 3.09 -2.07
C ARG A 13 -4.18 2.86 -3.20
N ASP A 14 -3.35 3.85 -3.49
CA ASP A 14 -2.33 3.77 -4.54
C ASP A 14 -1.29 2.69 -4.24
N THR A 15 -0.73 2.65 -3.03
CA THR A 15 0.25 1.62 -2.64
C THR A 15 -0.38 0.22 -2.64
N CYS A 16 -1.63 0.09 -2.21
CA CYS A 16 -2.37 -1.17 -2.29
C CYS A 16 -2.59 -1.61 -3.74
N ALA A 17 -2.94 -0.69 -4.64
CA ALA A 17 -3.13 -0.98 -6.07
C ALA A 17 -1.83 -1.45 -6.72
N VAL A 18 -0.69 -0.81 -6.41
CA VAL A 18 0.63 -1.22 -6.90
C VAL A 18 0.99 -2.62 -6.40
N LEU A 19 0.82 -2.90 -5.10
CA LEU A 19 1.09 -4.22 -4.53
C LEU A 19 0.20 -5.30 -5.18
N ARG A 20 -1.09 -5.00 -5.37
CA ARG A 20 -2.04 -5.89 -6.04
C ARG A 20 -1.61 -6.17 -7.49
N SER A 21 -1.24 -5.13 -8.24
CA SER A 21 -0.74 -5.29 -9.61
C SER A 21 0.52 -6.14 -9.66
N PHE A 22 1.46 -5.93 -8.73
CA PHE A 22 2.68 -6.71 -8.63
C PHE A 22 2.38 -8.21 -8.38
N LEU A 23 1.43 -8.51 -7.48
CA LEU A 23 1.01 -9.88 -7.19
C LEU A 23 0.32 -10.57 -8.36
N HIS A 24 -0.41 -9.83 -9.20
CA HIS A 24 -1.05 -10.35 -10.40
C HIS A 24 -0.10 -10.42 -11.62
N THR A 25 1.08 -9.81 -11.54
CA THR A 25 2.04 -9.85 -12.63
C THR A 25 2.65 -11.24 -12.72
N THR A 26 2.64 -11.82 -13.93
CA THR A 26 3.23 -13.13 -14.17
C THR A 26 4.74 -13.08 -13.89
N ARG A 27 5.24 -13.96 -13.03
CA ARG A 27 6.64 -14.01 -12.56
C ARG A 27 7.64 -14.52 -13.62
N THR A 28 7.36 -14.35 -14.91
CA THR A 28 8.23 -14.81 -15.98
C THR A 28 9.46 -13.91 -16.09
N GLY A 29 10.64 -14.47 -15.84
CA GLY A 29 11.92 -13.77 -16.02
C GLY A 29 12.42 -12.95 -14.83
N VAL A 30 11.66 -12.86 -13.72
CA VAL A 30 12.11 -12.17 -12.50
C VAL A 30 12.78 -13.19 -11.55
N PRO A 31 14.06 -13.01 -11.18
CA PRO A 31 14.70 -13.86 -10.18
C PRO A 31 13.95 -13.81 -8.85
N ALA A 32 13.81 -14.96 -8.18
CA ALA A 32 13.09 -15.05 -6.91
C ALA A 32 13.59 -14.06 -5.83
N PRO A 33 14.91 -13.83 -5.64
CA PRO A 33 15.38 -12.84 -4.66
C PRO A 33 14.92 -11.41 -4.98
N VAL A 34 14.90 -11.03 -6.26
CA VAL A 34 14.44 -9.71 -6.72
C VAL A 34 12.93 -9.59 -6.46
N TRP A 35 12.17 -10.62 -6.80
CA TRP A 35 10.73 -10.64 -6.52
C TRP A 35 10.43 -10.47 -5.02
N HIS A 36 11.15 -11.19 -4.15
CA HIS A 36 10.98 -11.09 -2.69
C HIS A 36 11.39 -9.71 -2.15
N ALA A 37 12.47 -9.14 -2.67
CA ALA A 37 12.89 -7.78 -2.30
C ALA A 37 11.84 -6.74 -2.70
N THR A 38 11.31 -6.81 -3.93
CA THR A 38 10.25 -5.92 -4.41
C THR A 38 8.97 -6.10 -3.61
N TYR A 39 8.57 -7.35 -3.32
CA TYR A 39 7.43 -7.61 -2.44
C TYR A 39 7.60 -6.94 -1.08
N GLY A 40 8.76 -7.14 -0.44
CA GLY A 40 9.07 -6.54 0.86
C GLY A 40 8.99 -5.02 0.84
N GLN A 41 9.55 -4.38 -0.19
CA GLN A 41 9.49 -2.94 -0.37
C GLN A 41 8.04 -2.45 -0.51
N LEU A 42 7.24 -3.06 -1.38
CA LEU A 42 5.85 -2.66 -1.61
C LEU A 42 4.97 -2.86 -0.36
N THR A 43 5.22 -3.92 0.41
CA THR A 43 4.54 -4.10 1.69
C THR A 43 4.94 -3.06 2.74
N GLY A 44 6.21 -2.65 2.75
CA GLY A 44 6.70 -1.56 3.59
C GLY A 44 6.06 -0.22 3.22
N ASP A 45 6.01 0.11 1.92
CA ASP A 45 5.38 1.34 1.43
C ASP A 45 3.89 1.42 1.79
N LEU A 46 3.17 0.28 1.74
CA LEU A 46 1.78 0.19 2.18
C LEU A 46 1.65 0.41 3.70
N GLN A 47 2.55 -0.17 4.49
CA GLN A 47 2.56 0.00 5.94
C GLN A 47 2.83 1.47 6.31
N ASP A 48 3.81 2.11 5.70
CA ASP A 48 4.14 3.52 5.93
C ASP A 48 2.96 4.43 5.59
N ALA A 49 2.26 4.15 4.48
CA ALA A 49 1.07 4.89 4.09
C ALA A 49 -0.07 4.71 5.10
N ALA A 50 -0.29 3.48 5.59
CA ALA A 50 -1.32 3.20 6.60
C ALA A 50 -1.00 3.89 7.93
N GLU A 51 0.26 3.91 8.36
CA GLU A 51 0.70 4.63 9.55
C GLU A 51 0.56 6.14 9.40
N ALA A 52 0.82 6.69 8.20
CA ALA A 52 0.59 8.11 7.91
C ALA A 52 -0.91 8.48 7.99
N ALA A 53 -1.78 7.64 7.41
CA ALA A 53 -3.23 7.79 7.52
C ALA A 53 -3.71 7.70 8.97
N HIS A 54 -3.16 6.77 9.76
CA HIS A 54 -3.45 6.68 11.18
C HIS A 54 -3.02 7.94 11.94
N ARG A 55 -1.80 8.46 11.68
CA ARG A 55 -1.30 9.72 12.26
C ARG A 55 -2.13 10.94 11.85
N ALA A 56 -2.74 10.93 10.68
CA ALA A 56 -3.72 11.94 10.24
C ALA A 56 -5.09 11.80 10.94
N GLY A 57 -5.25 10.84 11.86
CA GLY A 57 -6.47 10.64 12.65
C GLY A 57 -7.48 9.71 12.00
N ILE A 58 -7.10 8.92 11.00
CA ILE A 58 -7.99 7.97 10.33
C ILE A 58 -7.98 6.64 11.10
N PRO A 59 -9.14 6.13 11.53
CA PRO A 59 -9.21 4.85 12.22
C PRO A 59 -8.75 3.71 11.30
N HIS A 60 -7.97 2.75 11.82
CA HIS A 60 -7.52 1.57 11.07
C HIS A 60 -8.67 0.83 10.35
N GLY A 61 -9.83 0.71 11.02
CA GLY A 61 -11.00 0.07 10.42
C GLY A 61 -11.53 0.78 9.16
N VAL A 62 -11.28 2.08 9.00
CA VAL A 62 -11.68 2.87 7.83
C VAL A 62 -10.62 2.80 6.73
N ILE A 63 -9.34 2.69 7.08
CA ILE A 63 -8.23 2.62 6.11
C ILE A 63 -8.45 1.48 5.10
N PHE A 64 -8.90 0.31 5.59
CA PHE A 64 -9.08 -0.88 4.76
C PHE A 64 -10.54 -1.25 4.47
N ALA A 65 -11.52 -0.44 4.88
CA ALA A 65 -12.95 -0.79 4.80
C ALA A 65 -13.48 -1.01 3.37
N ASN A 66 -12.84 -0.44 2.36
CA ASN A 66 -13.33 -0.40 0.96
C ASN A 66 -12.24 -0.76 -0.07
N MET A 67 -11.18 -1.48 0.33
CA MET A 67 -10.14 -1.96 -0.58
C MET A 67 -10.38 -3.40 -1.01
#